data_AF-A0A416GDI0-F1
#
_entry.id   AF-A0A416GDI0-F1
#
_cell.length_a   1.000
_cell.length_b   1.000
_cell.length_c   1.000
_cell.angle_alpha   90.00
_cell.angle_beta   90.00
_cell.angle_gamma   90.00
#
_symmetry.space_group_name_H-M   'P 1'
#
loop_
_entity.id
_entity.type
_entity.pdbx_description
1 polymer ?
#
loop_
_entity_poly.entity_id
_entity_poly.type
_entity_poly.pdbx_seq_one_letter_code
_entity_poly.pdbx_strand_id
1 'polypeptide(L)'
;MNSFFSFWRCLWCTLCIAACCVACDDSERFTTDQGAVLSFSSDSIQFDTVITTVGSSTRMLKVYNRNDRGVRIARAWLEQGAASPFRVNIDGVYLSPSSEASVSGLELRGTDSLMAFAEVTVPERNQNEPFVLTDRLLFQLESGVVQSVVLEATGQDAYMWRGKVIRRDTTLQAGRPYVIYDSLAVEPGVRLTLAAGVQLYFHDKANLLVRGSLTAEGTLEAPVVLRGDRTDNLFDYLPYDNTPSRWGGVRLFAESFGNTLRYTDIHSASYGILCDSSSVQDSKLVLENSILHNIGGDGLKAVNCRIAVGNTQISNTLGNCVYLIGGSSEFVHCTLAQFYPWEAVRGQALYLSDNYFSASVPFQKAHFYNCLITGYAEDVILGSLNEKEQKYDYLFKNSLLNTPAVKDDARYAGCVFEGDMEEKYCIREKGFVLFDTKNYRYDFAPDSCSAALQLADTVYSRRYPFDRKGVSRFEGVRPAAGCYEYVPRKK
;
A
#
# COMPACT_ATOMS: atom_id res chain seq x y z
N MET A 1 -9.90 -34.32 -81.01
CA MET A 1 -8.83 -34.01 -80.04
C MET A 1 -9.28 -33.18 -78.83
N ASN A 2 -10.38 -32.41 -78.87
CA ASN A 2 -10.80 -31.56 -77.73
C ASN A 2 -11.57 -32.28 -76.59
N SER A 3 -12.17 -33.44 -76.84
CA SER A 3 -12.94 -34.18 -75.81
C SER A 3 -12.02 -34.97 -74.85
N PHE A 4 -10.88 -35.48 -75.34
CA PHE A 4 -9.94 -36.28 -74.54
C PHE A 4 -9.19 -35.43 -73.49
N PHE A 5 -8.86 -34.18 -73.82
CA PHE A 5 -8.24 -33.24 -72.87
C PHE A 5 -9.20 -32.74 -71.79
N SER A 6 -10.50 -32.68 -72.09
CA SER A 6 -11.54 -32.29 -71.12
C SER A 6 -11.75 -33.35 -70.04
N PHE A 7 -11.75 -34.63 -70.45
CA PHE A 7 -11.93 -35.74 -69.52
C PHE A 7 -10.76 -35.88 -68.54
N TRP A 8 -9.52 -35.70 -69.01
CA TRP A 8 -8.33 -35.71 -68.14
C TRP A 8 -8.22 -34.48 -67.24
N ARG A 9 -8.67 -33.30 -67.69
CA ARG A 9 -8.81 -32.11 -66.83
C ARG A 9 -9.85 -32.30 -65.74
N CYS A 10 -11.02 -32.86 -66.06
CA CYS A 10 -12.02 -33.20 -65.05
C CYS A 10 -11.49 -34.26 -64.08
N LEU A 11 -10.80 -35.31 -64.56
CA LEU A 11 -10.24 -36.35 -63.72
C LEU A 11 -9.16 -35.81 -62.76
N TRP A 12 -8.26 -34.95 -63.23
CA TRP A 12 -7.26 -34.26 -62.41
C TRP A 12 -7.88 -33.27 -61.44
N CYS A 13 -8.92 -32.53 -61.84
CA CYS A 13 -9.66 -31.65 -60.93
C CYS A 13 -10.39 -32.45 -59.85
N THR A 14 -10.99 -33.60 -60.15
CA THR A 14 -11.59 -34.48 -59.14
C THR A 14 -10.55 -35.17 -58.25
N LEU A 15 -9.37 -35.51 -58.77
CA LEU A 15 -8.28 -36.08 -57.97
C LEU A 15 -7.65 -35.03 -57.04
N CYS A 16 -7.53 -33.78 -57.49
CA CYS A 16 -7.08 -32.65 -56.67
C CYS A 16 -8.13 -32.24 -55.63
N ILE A 17 -9.43 -32.31 -55.94
CA ILE A 17 -10.50 -32.06 -54.96
C ILE A 17 -10.58 -33.20 -53.93
N ALA A 18 -10.40 -34.46 -54.35
CA ALA A 18 -10.31 -35.59 -53.42
C ALA A 18 -9.04 -35.55 -52.54
N ALA A 19 -7.91 -35.07 -53.07
CA ALA A 19 -6.68 -34.85 -52.30
C ALA A 19 -6.78 -33.67 -51.32
N CYS A 20 -7.56 -32.63 -51.65
CA CYS A 20 -7.85 -31.51 -50.74
C CYS A 20 -8.88 -31.87 -49.64
N CYS A 21 -9.62 -32.97 -49.78
CA CYS A 21 -10.50 -33.50 -48.73
C CYS A 21 -9.80 -34.45 -47.75
N VAL A 22 -8.50 -34.72 -47.93
CA VAL A 22 -7.63 -35.27 -46.88
C VAL A 22 -6.89 -34.12 -46.20
N ALA A 23 -7.65 -33.09 -45.82
CA ALA A 23 -7.21 -32.18 -44.78
C ALA A 23 -7.42 -32.92 -43.46
N CYS A 24 -6.32 -33.50 -42.95
CA CYS A 24 -6.15 -34.15 -41.64
C CYS A 24 -7.42 -34.29 -40.81
N ASP A 25 -8.06 -35.45 -40.92
CA ASP A 25 -8.80 -36.02 -39.80
C ASP A 25 -7.76 -36.43 -38.76
N ASP A 26 -7.23 -35.45 -38.03
CA ASP A 26 -6.58 -35.69 -36.75
C ASP A 26 -7.69 -36.14 -35.81
N SER A 27 -8.07 -37.41 -35.92
CA SER A 27 -8.83 -38.08 -34.89
C SER A 27 -8.05 -37.82 -33.59
N GLU A 28 -8.57 -36.95 -32.73
CA GLU A 28 -7.94 -36.54 -31.49
C GLU A 28 -7.73 -37.78 -30.61
N ARG A 29 -6.57 -38.41 -30.73
CA ARG A 29 -6.26 -39.62 -29.96
C ARG A 29 -5.86 -39.17 -28.57
N PHE A 30 -6.73 -39.46 -27.61
CA PHE A 30 -6.40 -39.38 -26.20
C PHE A 30 -5.47 -40.53 -25.83
N THR A 31 -4.42 -40.23 -25.08
CA THR A 31 -3.43 -41.23 -24.64
C THR A 31 -3.68 -41.66 -23.20
N THR A 32 -3.50 -42.95 -22.95
CA THR A 32 -3.46 -43.54 -21.60
C THR A 32 -2.04 -43.90 -21.18
N ASP A 33 -1.03 -43.33 -21.84
CA ASP A 33 0.37 -43.50 -21.46
C ASP A 33 0.61 -42.86 -20.08
N GLN A 34 1.26 -43.59 -19.18
CA GLN A 34 1.59 -43.09 -17.85
C GLN A 34 2.68 -42.00 -17.87
N GLY A 35 3.45 -41.91 -18.97
CA GLY A 35 4.39 -40.80 -19.18
C GLY A 35 3.72 -39.50 -19.64
N ALA A 36 2.48 -39.55 -20.16
CA ALA A 36 1.75 -38.39 -20.62
C ALA A 36 1.04 -37.69 -19.46
N VAL A 37 1.78 -36.82 -18.77
CA VAL A 37 1.34 -36.12 -17.55
C VAL A 37 0.97 -34.66 -17.83
N LEU A 38 0.24 -34.04 -16.90
CA LEU A 38 -0.05 -32.60 -16.90
C LEU A 38 1.17 -31.82 -16.42
N SER A 39 1.24 -30.55 -16.80
CA SER A 39 2.13 -29.55 -16.20
C SER A 39 1.32 -28.40 -15.66
N PHE A 40 1.75 -27.79 -14.55
CA PHE A 40 1.03 -26.68 -13.91
C PHE A 40 1.81 -25.38 -14.07
N SER A 41 1.12 -24.24 -14.10
CA SER A 41 1.80 -22.93 -14.10
C SER A 41 2.49 -22.62 -12.77
N SER A 42 2.13 -23.32 -11.69
CA SER A 42 2.73 -23.23 -10.36
C SER A 42 2.49 -24.53 -9.60
N ASP A 43 3.39 -24.86 -8.67
CA ASP A 43 3.25 -26.02 -7.77
C ASP A 43 2.30 -25.74 -6.60
N SER A 44 1.98 -24.46 -6.36
CA SER A 44 1.01 -24.04 -5.35
C SER A 44 0.20 -22.80 -5.77
N ILE A 45 -1.01 -22.69 -5.20
CA ILE A 45 -1.81 -21.47 -5.20
C ILE A 45 -1.79 -20.92 -3.77
N GLN A 46 -1.15 -19.77 -3.59
CA GLN A 46 -1.05 -19.10 -2.31
C GLN A 46 -1.99 -17.91 -2.22
N PHE A 47 -2.66 -17.80 -1.08
CA PHE A 47 -3.44 -16.64 -0.68
C PHE A 47 -2.72 -15.96 0.48
N ASP A 48 -2.56 -14.64 0.37
CA ASP A 48 -2.02 -13.80 1.44
C ASP A 48 -2.93 -13.84 2.69
N THR A 49 -2.63 -13.07 3.72
CA THR A 49 -3.42 -13.04 4.96
C THR A 49 -4.89 -12.70 4.69
N VAL A 50 -5.79 -13.68 4.73
CA VAL A 50 -7.23 -13.51 4.53
C VAL A 50 -7.90 -13.30 5.87
N ILE A 51 -8.60 -12.16 6.01
CA ILE A 51 -9.45 -11.90 7.17
C ILE A 51 -10.57 -12.94 7.21
N THR A 52 -10.75 -13.60 8.35
CA THR A 52 -11.79 -14.62 8.51
C THR A 52 -13.18 -14.06 8.21
N THR A 53 -14.06 -14.91 7.70
CA THR A 53 -15.44 -14.58 7.27
C THR A 53 -15.55 -13.68 6.03
N VAL A 54 -14.43 -13.21 5.48
CA VAL A 54 -14.35 -12.49 4.20
C VAL A 54 -13.75 -13.42 3.15
N GLY A 55 -14.32 -13.40 1.94
CA GLY A 55 -13.79 -14.16 0.80
C GLY A 55 -12.49 -13.53 0.29
N SER A 56 -11.53 -14.36 -0.12
CA SER A 56 -10.31 -13.91 -0.77
C SER A 56 -10.55 -13.38 -2.17
N SER A 57 -9.55 -12.72 -2.75
CA SER A 57 -9.46 -12.59 -4.21
C SER A 57 -9.34 -13.96 -4.88
N THR A 58 -9.81 -14.08 -6.12
CA THR A 58 -9.60 -15.28 -6.94
C THR A 58 -8.16 -15.35 -7.46
N ARG A 59 -7.56 -16.54 -7.41
CA ARG A 59 -6.26 -16.89 -7.99
C ARG A 59 -6.42 -17.86 -9.14
N MET A 60 -5.59 -17.72 -10.17
CA MET A 60 -5.65 -18.52 -11.39
C MET A 60 -4.47 -19.50 -11.45
N LEU A 61 -4.76 -20.73 -11.85
CA LEU A 61 -3.80 -21.77 -12.20
C LEU A 61 -4.08 -22.23 -13.63
N LYS A 62 -3.05 -22.26 -14.48
CA LYS A 62 -3.15 -22.92 -15.79
C LYS A 62 -2.66 -24.36 -15.66
N VAL A 63 -3.47 -25.28 -16.18
CA VAL A 63 -3.15 -26.70 -16.27
C VAL A 63 -2.90 -27.01 -17.74
N TYR A 64 -1.67 -27.40 -18.06
CA TYR A 64 -1.22 -27.64 -19.42
C TYR A 64 -1.16 -29.12 -19.73
N ASN A 65 -1.57 -29.46 -20.95
CA ASN A 65 -1.14 -30.68 -21.59
C ASN A 65 0.01 -30.34 -22.55
N ARG A 66 1.25 -30.61 -22.15
CA ARG A 66 2.44 -30.36 -22.97
C ARG A 66 2.73 -31.49 -23.97
N ASN A 67 1.93 -32.56 -23.95
CA ASN A 67 2.06 -33.68 -24.87
C ASN A 67 1.40 -33.35 -26.21
N ASP A 68 1.84 -34.00 -27.29
CA ASP A 68 1.24 -33.85 -28.63
C ASP A 68 -0.17 -34.45 -28.72
N ARG A 69 -0.45 -35.48 -27.90
CA ARG A 69 -1.74 -36.17 -27.82
C ARG A 69 -2.59 -35.61 -26.69
N GLY A 70 -3.92 -35.70 -26.86
CA GLY A 70 -4.86 -35.33 -25.79
C GLY A 70 -4.73 -36.21 -24.56
N VAL A 71 -5.06 -35.68 -23.39
CA VAL A 71 -5.17 -36.43 -22.13
C VAL A 71 -6.58 -36.27 -21.56
N ARG A 72 -7.10 -37.34 -20.95
CA ARG A 72 -8.39 -37.34 -20.25
C ARG A 72 -8.15 -37.26 -18.75
N ILE A 73 -8.71 -36.23 -18.13
CA ILE A 73 -8.73 -36.09 -16.68
C ILE A 73 -10.01 -36.79 -16.21
N ALA A 74 -9.83 -38.02 -15.72
CA ALA A 74 -10.91 -38.84 -15.20
C ALA A 74 -11.64 -38.14 -14.06
N ARG A 75 -10.89 -37.49 -13.16
CA ARG A 75 -11.43 -36.72 -12.03
C ARG A 75 -10.51 -35.58 -11.63
N ALA A 76 -11.06 -34.43 -11.28
CA ALA A 76 -10.37 -33.39 -10.52
C ALA A 76 -11.19 -33.03 -9.27
N TRP A 77 -10.54 -32.93 -8.10
CA TRP A 77 -11.23 -32.71 -6.82
C TRP A 77 -10.35 -32.06 -5.76
N LEU A 78 -11.00 -31.48 -4.73
CA LEU A 78 -10.34 -31.03 -3.50
C LEU A 78 -10.16 -32.20 -2.53
N GLU A 79 -8.96 -32.38 -1.96
CA GLU A 79 -8.65 -33.50 -1.06
C GLU A 79 -9.58 -33.56 0.15
N GLN A 80 -9.89 -32.41 0.72
CA GLN A 80 -10.83 -32.29 1.85
C GLN A 80 -12.31 -32.32 1.42
N GLY A 81 -12.60 -32.43 0.12
CA GLY A 81 -13.94 -32.52 -0.42
C GLY A 81 -14.82 -31.35 0.02
N ALA A 82 -16.05 -31.67 0.46
CA ALA A 82 -17.02 -30.67 0.92
C ALA A 82 -16.60 -29.91 2.20
N ALA A 83 -15.59 -30.38 2.93
CA ALA A 83 -15.07 -29.69 4.12
C ALA A 83 -14.00 -28.65 3.79
N SER A 84 -13.55 -28.57 2.54
CA SER A 84 -12.52 -27.62 2.13
C SER A 84 -12.99 -26.18 2.31
N PRO A 85 -12.18 -25.30 2.91
CA PRO A 85 -12.45 -23.85 2.92
C PRO A 85 -12.19 -23.21 1.54
N PHE A 86 -11.56 -23.93 0.62
CA PHE A 86 -11.26 -23.48 -0.73
C PHE A 86 -12.43 -23.80 -1.68
N ARG A 87 -12.69 -22.87 -2.58
CA ARG A 87 -13.68 -22.98 -3.66
C ARG A 87 -12.94 -22.92 -4.97
N VAL A 88 -13.07 -23.95 -5.79
CA VAL A 88 -12.36 -24.06 -7.07
C VAL A 88 -13.35 -24.20 -8.22
N ASN A 89 -13.11 -23.48 -9.30
CA ASN A 89 -13.76 -23.66 -10.59
C ASN A 89 -12.72 -24.17 -11.60
N ILE A 90 -13.02 -25.24 -12.33
CA ILE A 90 -12.16 -25.79 -13.37
C ILE A 90 -12.93 -25.73 -14.69
N ASP A 91 -12.39 -24.96 -15.64
CA ASP A 91 -12.93 -24.83 -17.00
C ASP A 91 -14.44 -24.50 -17.04
N GLY A 92 -14.85 -23.58 -16.17
CA GLY A 92 -16.25 -23.15 -16.03
C GLY A 92 -17.07 -23.98 -15.05
N VAL A 93 -16.58 -25.15 -14.60
CA VAL A 93 -17.30 -26.02 -13.66
C VAL A 93 -16.87 -25.75 -12.21
N TYR A 94 -17.81 -25.28 -11.39
CA TYR A 94 -17.58 -25.10 -9.96
C TYR A 94 -17.58 -26.44 -9.21
N LEU A 95 -16.51 -26.71 -8.45
CA LEU A 95 -16.38 -27.87 -7.57
C LEU A 95 -17.25 -27.69 -6.32
N SER A 96 -18.55 -27.83 -6.48
CA SER A 96 -19.53 -27.60 -5.42
C SER A 96 -19.46 -28.66 -4.31
N PRO A 97 -19.82 -28.33 -3.06
CA PRO A 97 -19.99 -29.34 -2.01
C PRO A 97 -20.98 -30.46 -2.39
N SER A 98 -22.02 -30.12 -3.16
CA SER A 98 -23.01 -31.10 -3.67
C SER A 98 -22.45 -32.10 -4.69
N SER A 99 -21.31 -31.79 -5.32
CA SER A 99 -20.58 -32.70 -6.23
C SER A 99 -19.34 -33.29 -5.58
N GLU A 100 -19.32 -33.36 -4.24
CA GLU A 100 -18.17 -33.79 -3.43
C GLU A 100 -16.90 -32.98 -3.72
N ALA A 101 -17.08 -31.70 -4.07
CA ALA A 101 -16.02 -30.82 -4.55
C ALA A 101 -15.20 -31.44 -5.70
N SER A 102 -15.88 -32.06 -6.65
CA SER A 102 -15.24 -32.74 -7.78
C SER A 102 -15.95 -32.51 -9.12
N VAL A 103 -15.19 -32.73 -10.20
CA VAL A 103 -15.62 -32.77 -11.59
C VAL A 103 -14.94 -33.96 -12.28
N SER A 104 -15.60 -34.56 -13.25
CA SER A 104 -15.11 -35.76 -13.94
C SER A 104 -15.20 -35.62 -15.45
N GLY A 105 -14.38 -36.39 -16.17
CA GLY A 105 -14.46 -36.49 -17.63
C GLY A 105 -14.04 -35.23 -18.38
N LEU A 106 -13.06 -34.48 -17.86
CA LEU A 106 -12.51 -33.34 -18.59
C LEU A 106 -11.55 -33.85 -19.66
N GLU A 107 -11.62 -33.25 -20.84
CA GLU A 107 -10.75 -33.54 -21.98
C GLU A 107 -9.80 -32.37 -22.19
N LEU A 108 -8.50 -32.64 -22.28
CA LEU A 108 -7.50 -31.62 -22.55
C LEU A 108 -6.67 -32.01 -23.77
N ARG A 109 -6.85 -31.26 -24.86
CA ARG A 109 -6.20 -31.53 -26.15
C ARG A 109 -4.68 -31.39 -26.07
N GLY A 110 -3.99 -32.00 -27.03
CA GLY A 110 -2.55 -31.89 -27.15
C GLY A 110 -2.12 -30.44 -27.28
N THR A 111 -1.04 -30.06 -26.59
CA THR A 111 -0.51 -28.69 -26.53
C THR A 111 -1.46 -27.60 -26.00
N ASP A 112 -2.61 -27.98 -25.45
CA ASP A 112 -3.65 -27.07 -24.95
C ASP A 112 -3.54 -26.87 -23.43
N SER A 113 -4.35 -25.95 -22.90
CA SER A 113 -4.45 -25.66 -21.47
C SER A 113 -5.88 -25.38 -21.04
N LEU A 114 -6.21 -25.77 -19.80
CA LEU A 114 -7.42 -25.34 -19.12
C LEU A 114 -7.10 -24.40 -17.96
N MET A 115 -8.11 -23.69 -17.50
CA MET A 115 -8.00 -22.74 -16.38
C MET A 115 -8.68 -23.28 -15.13
N ALA A 116 -7.99 -23.19 -14.01
CA ALA A 116 -8.56 -23.39 -12.69
C ALA A 116 -8.51 -22.07 -11.91
N PHE A 117 -9.63 -21.70 -11.30
CA PHE A 117 -9.78 -20.51 -10.48
C PHE A 117 -10.07 -20.94 -9.05
N ALA A 118 -9.27 -20.47 -8.09
CA ALA A 118 -9.40 -20.80 -6.68
C ALA A 118 -9.65 -19.54 -5.85
N GLU A 119 -10.48 -19.66 -4.83
CA GLU A 119 -10.68 -18.66 -3.78
C GLU A 119 -10.89 -19.37 -2.44
N VAL A 120 -10.78 -18.65 -1.33
CA VAL A 120 -10.95 -19.20 0.02
C VAL A 120 -11.83 -18.28 0.85
N THR A 121 -12.69 -18.86 1.70
CA THR A 121 -13.34 -18.12 2.80
C THR A 121 -12.88 -18.75 4.09
N VAL A 122 -12.07 -18.02 4.86
CA VAL A 122 -11.44 -18.60 6.05
C VAL A 122 -12.45 -18.65 7.22
N PRO A 123 -12.64 -19.81 7.86
CA PRO A 123 -13.47 -19.93 9.06
C PRO A 123 -12.82 -19.25 10.27
N GLU A 124 -13.61 -18.60 11.11
CA GLU A 124 -13.13 -17.96 12.34
C GLU A 124 -12.68 -19.01 13.38
N ARG A 125 -11.54 -18.77 14.04
CA ARG A 125 -10.99 -19.64 15.10
C ARG A 125 -10.94 -18.99 16.48
N ASN A 126 -11.32 -17.72 16.61
CA ASN A 126 -11.27 -16.92 17.83
C ASN A 126 -9.88 -16.86 18.51
N GLN A 127 -8.84 -16.68 17.71
CA GLN A 127 -7.45 -16.54 18.15
C GLN A 127 -6.85 -15.20 17.69
N ASN A 128 -5.78 -14.77 18.37
CA ASN A 128 -5.09 -13.53 17.99
C ASN A 128 -4.13 -13.75 16.82
N GLU A 129 -3.39 -14.85 16.86
CA GLU A 129 -2.34 -15.14 15.89
C GLU A 129 -2.90 -15.64 14.56
N PRO A 130 -2.27 -15.31 13.42
CA PRO A 130 -2.59 -15.92 12.15
C PRO A 130 -2.43 -17.44 12.17
N PHE A 131 -3.16 -18.14 11.30
CA PHE A 131 -3.08 -19.59 11.16
C PHE A 131 -3.09 -20.03 9.71
N VAL A 132 -2.37 -21.10 9.41
CA VAL A 132 -2.30 -21.65 8.04
C VAL A 132 -3.47 -22.61 7.80
N LEU A 133 -4.07 -22.52 6.61
CA LEU A 133 -4.98 -23.49 6.05
C LEU A 133 -4.37 -24.05 4.78
N THR A 134 -4.42 -25.36 4.60
CA THR A 134 -3.94 -26.03 3.40
C THR A 134 -5.02 -26.97 2.86
N ASP A 135 -4.99 -27.21 1.56
CA ASP A 135 -5.71 -28.30 0.87
C ASP A 135 -4.92 -28.69 -0.39
N ARG A 136 -5.34 -29.74 -1.09
CA ARG A 136 -4.74 -30.12 -2.39
C ARG A 136 -5.82 -30.21 -3.43
N LEU A 137 -5.56 -29.62 -4.60
CA LEU A 137 -6.35 -29.83 -5.80
C LEU A 137 -5.74 -30.98 -6.59
N LEU A 138 -6.41 -32.13 -6.63
CA LEU A 138 -5.93 -33.34 -7.30
C LEU A 138 -6.51 -33.49 -8.71
N PHE A 139 -5.71 -34.05 -9.60
CA PHE A 139 -6.05 -34.39 -10.98
C PHE A 139 -5.66 -35.85 -11.23
N GLN A 140 -6.65 -36.69 -11.46
CA GLN A 140 -6.46 -38.09 -11.86
C GLN A 140 -6.68 -38.22 -13.36
N LEU A 141 -5.66 -38.70 -14.06
CA LEU A 141 -5.73 -39.04 -15.48
C LEU A 141 -6.33 -40.43 -15.69
N GLU A 142 -6.88 -40.68 -16.87
CA GLU A 142 -7.38 -42.02 -17.26
C GLU A 142 -6.26 -43.10 -17.27
N SER A 143 -5.00 -42.68 -17.43
CA SER A 143 -3.82 -43.55 -17.27
C SER A 143 -3.61 -44.05 -15.83
N GLY A 144 -4.35 -43.49 -14.85
CA GLY A 144 -4.22 -43.76 -13.43
C GLY A 144 -3.25 -42.85 -12.69
N VAL A 145 -2.49 -42.00 -13.41
CA VAL A 145 -1.57 -41.03 -12.81
C VAL A 145 -2.36 -39.97 -12.05
N VAL A 146 -1.96 -39.69 -10.81
CA VAL A 146 -2.54 -38.63 -9.98
C VAL A 146 -1.48 -37.57 -9.73
N GLN A 147 -1.82 -36.32 -10.04
CA GLN A 147 -1.01 -35.14 -9.76
C GLN A 147 -1.82 -34.18 -8.89
N SER A 148 -1.15 -33.23 -8.24
CA SER A 148 -1.82 -32.30 -7.35
C SER A 148 -1.12 -30.96 -7.27
N VAL A 149 -1.89 -29.91 -7.03
CA VAL A 149 -1.39 -28.58 -6.70
C VAL A 149 -1.79 -28.24 -5.26
N VAL A 150 -0.86 -27.66 -4.49
CA VAL A 150 -1.14 -27.26 -3.10
C VAL A 150 -1.93 -25.96 -3.09
N LEU A 151 -2.98 -25.89 -2.28
CA LEU A 151 -3.69 -24.67 -1.95
C LEU A 151 -3.30 -24.26 -0.53
N GLU A 152 -2.85 -23.03 -0.33
CA GLU A 152 -2.43 -22.55 0.98
C GLU A 152 -2.91 -21.12 1.23
N ALA A 153 -3.44 -20.86 2.42
CA ALA A 153 -3.89 -19.54 2.85
C ALA A 153 -3.47 -19.29 4.31
N THR A 154 -3.16 -18.04 4.63
CA THR A 154 -3.02 -17.60 6.03
C THR A 154 -4.31 -16.92 6.48
N GLY A 155 -4.99 -17.47 7.47
CA GLY A 155 -6.17 -16.90 8.11
C GLY A 155 -5.81 -15.94 9.24
N GLN A 156 -6.53 -14.82 9.35
CA GLN A 156 -6.42 -13.89 10.48
C GLN A 156 -7.82 -13.55 11.00
N ASP A 157 -8.11 -13.94 12.24
CA ASP A 157 -9.35 -13.51 12.90
C ASP A 157 -9.32 -12.00 13.11
N ALA A 158 -10.48 -11.35 13.17
CA ALA A 158 -10.58 -9.90 13.37
C ALA A 158 -11.84 -9.50 14.14
N TYR A 159 -11.77 -8.37 14.85
CA TYR A 159 -12.96 -7.71 15.36
C TYR A 159 -13.66 -6.95 14.24
N MET A 160 -14.77 -7.49 13.75
CA MET A 160 -15.56 -6.86 12.69
C MET A 160 -16.48 -5.79 13.26
N TRP A 161 -16.19 -4.52 12.98
CA TRP A 161 -16.99 -3.37 13.40
C TRP A 161 -17.66 -2.72 12.21
N ARG A 162 -18.97 -2.46 12.32
CA ARG A 162 -19.75 -1.74 11.30
C ARG A 162 -20.36 -0.49 11.93
N GLY A 163 -19.95 0.69 11.47
CA GLY A 163 -20.44 1.98 11.97
C GLY A 163 -20.23 2.16 13.47
N LYS A 164 -19.09 1.68 14.00
CA LYS A 164 -18.84 1.69 15.44
C LYS A 164 -18.68 3.13 15.94
N VAL A 165 -19.35 3.43 17.05
CA VAL A 165 -19.22 4.69 17.77
C VAL A 165 -18.69 4.43 19.17
N ILE A 166 -17.61 5.14 19.53
CA ILE A 166 -17.00 5.14 20.85
C ILE A 166 -17.67 6.24 21.68
N ARG A 167 -18.44 5.82 22.69
CA ARG A 167 -19.31 6.69 23.52
C ARG A 167 -18.82 6.93 24.94
N ARG A 168 -17.74 6.25 25.31
CA ARG A 168 -17.05 6.36 26.59
C ARG A 168 -15.59 6.05 26.36
N ASP A 169 -14.74 6.51 27.25
CA ASP A 169 -13.30 6.27 27.17
C ASP A 169 -13.04 4.78 26.95
N THR A 170 -12.29 4.50 25.88
CA THR A 170 -12.08 3.14 25.41
C THR A 170 -10.64 2.98 24.99
N THR A 171 -9.99 1.94 25.51
CA THR A 171 -8.66 1.50 25.07
C THR A 171 -8.78 0.24 24.23
N LEU A 172 -8.25 0.29 23.01
CA LEU A 172 -8.10 -0.89 22.16
C LEU A 172 -6.75 -1.53 22.46
N GLN A 173 -6.77 -2.85 22.61
CA GLN A 173 -5.61 -3.67 22.87
C GLN A 173 -5.13 -4.33 21.59
N ALA A 174 -3.81 -4.59 21.51
CA ALA A 174 -3.21 -5.40 20.48
C ALA A 174 -3.67 -6.87 20.55
N GLY A 175 -3.42 -7.62 19.48
CA GLY A 175 -3.94 -8.96 19.24
C GLY A 175 -4.47 -9.04 17.82
N ARG A 176 -5.63 -9.68 17.62
CA ARG A 176 -6.29 -9.65 16.32
C ARG A 176 -6.69 -8.22 15.88
N PRO A 177 -6.58 -7.87 14.59
CA PRO A 177 -6.91 -6.54 14.08
C PRO A 177 -8.40 -6.21 14.25
N TYR A 178 -8.70 -4.92 14.19
CA TYR A 178 -10.08 -4.41 14.12
C TYR A 178 -10.37 -4.00 12.68
N VAL A 179 -11.36 -4.63 12.06
CA VAL A 179 -11.78 -4.32 10.69
C VAL A 179 -13.01 -3.43 10.75
N ILE A 180 -12.91 -2.26 10.13
CA ILE A 180 -13.86 -1.15 10.24
C ILE A 180 -14.60 -0.97 8.92
N TYR A 181 -15.86 -1.32 8.91
CA TYR A 181 -16.83 -0.92 7.90
C TYR A 181 -17.62 0.30 8.38
N ASP A 182 -18.07 1.14 7.45
CA ASP A 182 -18.94 2.30 7.73
C ASP A 182 -18.37 3.30 8.76
N SER A 183 -17.04 3.44 8.80
CA SER A 183 -16.29 4.35 9.69
C SER A 183 -16.33 4.02 11.18
N LEU A 184 -15.30 4.48 11.90
CA LEU A 184 -15.19 4.49 13.36
C LEU A 184 -15.31 5.93 13.84
N ALA A 185 -16.26 6.21 14.72
CA ALA A 185 -16.46 7.55 15.28
C ALA A 185 -16.13 7.61 16.77
N VAL A 186 -15.53 8.72 17.21
CA VAL A 186 -15.31 9.04 18.63
C VAL A 186 -16.17 10.24 18.99
N GLU A 187 -17.07 10.08 19.96
CA GLU A 187 -18.00 11.14 20.39
C GLU A 187 -17.28 12.30 21.10
N PRO A 188 -17.89 13.50 21.13
CA PRO A 188 -17.34 14.64 21.87
C PRO A 188 -17.08 14.31 23.34
N GLY A 189 -15.95 14.79 23.88
CA GLY A 189 -15.58 14.57 25.28
C GLY A 189 -15.10 13.16 25.62
N VAL A 190 -15.02 12.25 24.64
CA VAL A 190 -14.59 10.85 24.81
C VAL A 190 -13.18 10.65 24.27
N ARG A 191 -12.37 9.82 24.94
CA ARG A 191 -11.05 9.41 24.45
C ARG A 191 -11.06 8.00 23.87
N LEU A 192 -10.53 7.86 22.66
CA LEU A 192 -10.11 6.58 22.10
C LEU A 192 -8.59 6.45 22.24
N THR A 193 -8.16 5.43 22.98
CA THR A 193 -6.74 5.07 23.11
C THR A 193 -6.43 3.81 22.30
N LEU A 194 -5.42 3.87 21.45
CA LEU A 194 -4.86 2.73 20.71
C LEU A 194 -3.54 2.34 21.38
N ALA A 195 -3.51 1.20 22.06
CA ALA A 195 -2.28 0.70 22.66
C ALA A 195 -1.24 0.31 21.58
N ALA A 196 0.02 0.17 21.98
CA ALA A 196 1.10 -0.28 21.09
C ALA A 196 0.72 -1.59 20.35
N GLY A 197 0.98 -1.65 19.05
CA GLY A 197 0.67 -2.82 18.21
C GLY A 197 -0.78 -2.97 17.77
N VAL A 198 -1.67 -2.01 18.08
CA VAL A 198 -3.05 -2.04 17.56
C VAL A 198 -3.06 -1.84 16.04
N GLN A 199 -3.82 -2.68 15.35
CA GLN A 199 -4.01 -2.62 13.91
C GLN A 199 -5.48 -2.34 13.59
N LEU A 200 -5.75 -1.23 12.89
CA LEU A 200 -7.06 -0.83 12.39
C LEU A 200 -7.09 -0.92 10.87
N TYR A 201 -7.96 -1.78 10.35
CA TYR A 201 -8.11 -2.04 8.92
C TYR A 201 -9.44 -1.48 8.44
N PHE A 202 -9.40 -0.46 7.60
CA PHE A 202 -10.59 0.25 7.14
C PHE A 202 -11.03 -0.29 5.79
N HIS A 203 -12.32 -0.60 5.68
CA HIS A 203 -12.93 -0.89 4.39
C HIS A 203 -12.95 0.36 3.49
N ASP A 204 -13.16 0.17 2.19
CA ASP A 204 -13.24 1.27 1.21
C ASP A 204 -14.17 2.39 1.72
N LYS A 205 -13.68 3.64 1.63
CA LYS A 205 -14.33 4.87 2.10
C LYS A 205 -14.61 4.98 3.60
N ALA A 206 -14.28 3.99 4.44
CA ALA A 206 -14.40 4.12 5.89
C ALA A 206 -13.35 5.12 6.43
N ASN A 207 -13.69 5.84 7.49
CA ASN A 207 -12.85 6.87 8.10
C ASN A 207 -12.70 6.64 9.62
N LEU A 208 -11.68 7.27 10.21
CA LEU A 208 -11.64 7.53 11.65
C LEU A 208 -12.08 8.98 11.91
N LEU A 209 -13.26 9.14 12.51
CA LEU A 209 -13.95 10.41 12.71
C LEU A 209 -13.90 10.82 14.18
N VAL A 210 -13.01 11.74 14.54
CA VAL A 210 -12.72 12.07 15.95
C VAL A 210 -13.31 13.43 16.32
N ARG A 211 -14.41 13.41 17.09
CA ARG A 211 -14.95 14.62 17.76
C ARG A 211 -14.46 14.74 19.21
N GLY A 212 -14.13 13.61 19.84
CA GLY A 212 -13.45 13.57 21.13
C GLY A 212 -11.93 13.72 20.98
N SER A 213 -11.16 12.83 21.60
CA SER A 213 -9.70 12.80 21.49
C SER A 213 -9.20 11.41 21.06
N LEU A 214 -8.12 11.39 20.29
CA LEU A 214 -7.41 10.19 19.87
C LEU A 214 -6.01 10.16 20.50
N THR A 215 -5.67 9.05 21.14
CA THR A 215 -4.32 8.77 21.64
C THR A 215 -3.82 7.47 21.02
N ALA A 216 -2.76 7.51 20.22
CA ALA A 216 -2.09 6.31 19.72
C ALA A 216 -0.71 6.20 20.38
N GLU A 217 -0.52 5.11 21.13
CA GLU A 217 0.64 4.85 21.98
C GLU A 217 1.55 3.78 21.37
N GLY A 218 1.84 3.92 20.07
CA GLY A 218 2.78 3.04 19.39
C GLY A 218 4.18 3.14 19.98
N THR A 219 4.99 2.13 19.70
CA THR A 219 6.42 2.08 20.00
C THR A 219 7.22 1.76 18.74
N LEU A 220 8.55 1.83 18.83
CA LEU A 220 9.43 1.46 17.70
C LEU A 220 9.22 0.00 17.29
N GLU A 221 9.04 -0.89 18.27
CA GLU A 221 8.89 -2.33 18.08
C GLU A 221 7.45 -2.74 17.75
N ALA A 222 6.47 -1.97 18.24
CA ALA A 222 5.05 -2.23 18.06
C ALA A 222 4.31 -0.92 17.69
N PRO A 223 4.41 -0.47 16.42
CA PRO A 223 3.69 0.70 15.96
C PRO A 223 2.18 0.46 15.93
N VAL A 224 1.40 1.54 15.98
CA VAL A 224 -0.04 1.50 15.69
C VAL A 224 -0.23 1.65 14.19
N VAL A 225 -1.02 0.78 13.55
CA VAL A 225 -1.19 0.76 12.08
C VAL A 225 -2.63 1.07 11.68
N LEU A 226 -2.82 2.03 10.77
CA LEU A 226 -4.10 2.40 10.17
C LEU A 226 -3.97 2.30 8.64
N ARG A 227 -4.67 1.34 8.05
CA ARG A 227 -4.57 1.02 6.61
C ARG A 227 -5.88 0.48 6.05
N GLY A 228 -5.90 0.18 4.74
CA GLY A 228 -7.00 -0.54 4.12
C GLY A 228 -7.09 -2.00 4.58
N ASP A 229 -8.29 -2.58 4.53
CA ASP A 229 -8.57 -3.98 4.87
C ASP A 229 -8.17 -5.00 3.81
N ARG A 230 -7.81 -4.53 2.61
CA ARG A 230 -7.22 -5.36 1.56
C ARG A 230 -5.74 -5.65 1.85
N THR A 231 -5.45 -6.92 2.03
CA THR A 231 -4.11 -7.48 2.28
C THR A 231 -3.53 -8.17 1.06
N ASP A 232 -4.34 -8.33 0.00
CA ASP A 232 -3.94 -8.98 -1.24
C ASP A 232 -3.22 -8.02 -2.21
N ASN A 233 -2.89 -8.53 -3.38
CA ASN A 233 -2.16 -7.82 -4.42
C ASN A 233 -3.07 -7.33 -5.55
N LEU A 234 -2.85 -6.10 -6.02
CA LEU A 234 -3.48 -5.55 -7.22
C LEU A 234 -2.91 -6.20 -8.50
N PHE A 235 -1.59 -6.42 -8.50
CA PHE A 235 -0.84 -7.22 -9.47
C PHE A 235 0.20 -8.05 -8.71
N ASP A 236 0.74 -9.12 -9.30
CA ASP A 236 1.69 -10.02 -8.62
C ASP A 236 2.88 -9.32 -7.93
N TYR A 237 3.29 -8.15 -8.43
CA TYR A 237 4.39 -7.33 -7.91
C TYR A 237 3.95 -6.12 -7.06
N LEU A 238 2.64 -5.84 -6.99
CA LEU A 238 2.07 -4.65 -6.37
C LEU A 238 0.98 -4.99 -5.34
N PRO A 239 1.30 -4.94 -4.04
CA PRO A 239 0.33 -5.03 -2.97
C PRO A 239 -0.69 -3.88 -3.01
N TYR A 240 -1.96 -4.15 -2.68
CA TYR A 240 -2.93 -3.07 -2.44
C TYR A 240 -2.47 -2.13 -1.32
N ASP A 241 -1.69 -2.65 -0.38
CA ASP A 241 -1.08 -1.90 0.72
C ASP A 241 -0.07 -0.83 0.29
N ASN A 242 0.44 -0.92 -0.94
CA ASN A 242 1.33 0.10 -1.49
C ASN A 242 0.57 1.10 -2.38
N THR A 243 -0.75 0.97 -2.49
CA THR A 243 -1.57 1.81 -3.36
C THR A 243 -2.39 2.83 -2.55
N PRO A 244 -2.59 4.06 -3.05
CA PRO A 244 -3.34 5.10 -2.35
C PRO A 244 -4.86 4.87 -2.42
N SER A 245 -5.62 5.60 -1.59
CA SER A 245 -7.10 5.61 -1.64
C SER A 245 -7.74 4.23 -1.51
N ARG A 246 -7.31 3.46 -0.50
CA ARG A 246 -7.93 2.19 -0.05
C ARG A 246 -8.94 2.38 1.07
N TRP A 247 -8.85 3.51 1.77
CA TRP A 247 -9.80 3.93 2.80
C TRP A 247 -9.83 5.46 2.88
N GLY A 248 -10.67 6.04 3.73
CA GLY A 248 -10.85 7.48 3.86
C GLY A 248 -9.62 8.21 4.43
N GLY A 249 -9.50 8.23 5.75
CA GLY A 249 -8.46 8.94 6.48
C GLY A 249 -8.83 9.21 7.94
N VAL A 250 -8.00 9.98 8.63
CA VAL A 250 -8.27 10.43 10.02
C VAL A 250 -8.72 11.89 9.99
N ARG A 251 -9.93 12.17 10.46
CA ARG A 251 -10.44 13.55 10.60
C ARG A 251 -10.59 13.92 12.07
N LEU A 252 -9.92 15.00 12.46
CA LEU A 252 -10.04 15.63 13.76
C LEU A 252 -10.97 16.84 13.61
N PHE A 253 -12.21 16.70 14.10
CA PHE A 253 -13.25 17.73 14.00
C PHE A 253 -12.90 18.95 14.85
N ALA A 254 -13.57 20.09 14.63
CA ALA A 254 -13.26 21.38 15.25
C ALA A 254 -13.10 21.31 16.79
N GLU A 255 -13.97 20.56 17.45
CA GLU A 255 -14.01 20.34 18.91
C GLU A 255 -12.97 19.33 19.44
N SER A 256 -12.30 18.59 18.56
CA SER A 256 -11.33 17.57 18.95
C SER A 256 -9.98 18.20 19.30
N PHE A 257 -9.54 18.10 20.54
CA PHE A 257 -8.23 18.61 21.01
C PHE A 257 -7.44 17.52 21.75
N GLY A 258 -6.16 17.79 21.99
CA GLY A 258 -5.29 16.89 22.75
C GLY A 258 -5.02 15.56 22.06
N ASN A 259 -5.11 15.52 20.72
CA ASN A 259 -4.83 14.31 19.96
C ASN A 259 -3.32 14.07 19.93
N THR A 260 -2.89 12.85 20.24
CA THR A 260 -1.47 12.48 20.28
C THR A 260 -1.28 11.16 19.55
N LEU A 261 -0.46 11.17 18.50
CA LEU A 261 -0.14 9.98 17.71
C LEU A 261 1.37 9.76 17.75
N ARG A 262 1.79 8.66 18.37
CA ARG A 262 3.19 8.26 18.49
C ARG A 262 3.40 6.92 17.79
N TYR A 263 4.48 6.81 17.02
CA TYR A 263 4.80 5.60 16.25
C TYR A 263 3.58 5.03 15.53
N THR A 264 2.86 5.92 14.84
CA THR A 264 1.65 5.58 14.11
C THR A 264 1.95 5.56 12.62
N ASP A 265 1.61 4.45 11.96
CA ASP A 265 1.70 4.28 10.53
C ASP A 265 0.30 4.43 9.91
N ILE A 266 0.11 5.47 9.10
CA ILE A 266 -1.11 5.75 8.36
C ILE A 266 -0.74 5.75 6.88
N HIS A 267 -1.19 4.74 6.15
CA HIS A 267 -0.92 4.64 4.72
C HIS A 267 -2.12 4.19 3.91
N SER A 268 -1.98 4.35 2.59
CA SER A 268 -3.01 3.96 1.61
C SER A 268 -4.34 4.66 1.79
N ALA A 269 -4.36 5.80 2.47
CA ALA A 269 -5.57 6.58 2.71
C ALA A 269 -5.90 7.49 1.52
N SER A 270 -7.14 7.97 1.45
CA SER A 270 -7.56 9.00 0.49
C SER A 270 -7.10 10.40 0.94
N TYR A 271 -6.94 10.61 2.24
CA TYR A 271 -6.24 11.72 2.89
C TYR A 271 -5.63 11.18 4.20
N GLY A 272 -4.49 11.70 4.66
CA GLY A 272 -3.85 11.16 5.88
C GLY A 272 -4.54 11.62 7.15
N ILE A 273 -4.21 12.84 7.57
CA ILE A 273 -4.84 13.51 8.72
C ILE A 273 -5.38 14.87 8.28
N LEU A 274 -6.68 15.07 8.49
CA LEU A 274 -7.36 16.36 8.33
C LEU A 274 -7.67 16.94 9.71
N CYS A 275 -7.04 18.06 10.04
CA CYS A 275 -7.37 18.86 11.21
C CYS A 275 -8.29 20.02 10.80
N ASP A 276 -9.54 19.97 11.25
CA ASP A 276 -10.49 21.05 11.06
C ASP A 276 -10.10 22.30 11.87
N SER A 277 -10.54 23.46 11.37
CA SER A 277 -10.36 24.78 12.01
C SER A 277 -10.77 24.78 13.47
N SER A 278 -9.95 25.38 14.33
CA SER A 278 -10.18 25.42 15.79
C SER A 278 -9.46 26.60 16.45
N SER A 279 -9.46 26.65 17.78
CA SER A 279 -8.61 27.56 18.53
C SER A 279 -7.14 27.16 18.37
N VAL A 280 -6.24 28.15 18.36
CA VAL A 280 -4.78 27.95 18.38
C VAL A 280 -4.19 27.97 19.80
N GLN A 281 -5.00 28.23 20.82
CA GLN A 281 -4.53 28.24 22.22
C GLN A 281 -4.20 26.82 22.69
N ASP A 282 -5.10 25.90 22.39
CA ASP A 282 -5.01 24.49 22.77
C ASP A 282 -4.33 23.67 21.67
N SER A 283 -3.58 22.64 22.07
CA SER A 283 -2.97 21.72 21.11
C SER A 283 -4.04 20.89 20.41
N LYS A 284 -4.05 20.93 19.08
CA LYS A 284 -4.92 20.11 18.22
C LYS A 284 -4.36 18.71 18.04
N LEU A 285 -3.09 18.64 17.66
CA LEU A 285 -2.39 17.42 17.30
C LEU A 285 -0.90 17.49 17.70
N VAL A 286 -0.43 16.44 18.34
CA VAL A 286 0.98 16.09 18.46
C VAL A 286 1.20 14.80 17.67
N LEU A 287 2.04 14.84 16.63
CA LEU A 287 2.38 13.70 15.78
C LEU A 287 3.88 13.44 15.83
N GLU A 288 4.29 12.32 16.43
CA GLU A 288 5.70 12.03 16.69
C GLU A 288 6.08 10.62 16.21
N ASN A 289 7.30 10.46 15.67
CA ASN A 289 7.85 9.17 15.24
C ASN A 289 6.97 8.38 14.25
N SER A 290 6.16 9.08 13.46
CA SER A 290 5.06 8.47 12.70
C SER A 290 5.33 8.45 11.19
N ILE A 291 4.46 7.78 10.44
CA ILE A 291 4.46 7.75 8.96
C ILE A 291 3.08 8.12 8.45
N LEU A 292 3.03 9.04 7.50
CA LEU A 292 1.91 9.26 6.58
C LEU A 292 2.41 8.96 5.16
N HIS A 293 1.93 7.89 4.51
CA HIS A 293 2.54 7.41 3.26
C HIS A 293 1.53 6.90 2.22
N ASN A 294 1.84 7.10 0.93
CA ASN A 294 1.02 6.64 -0.20
C ASN A 294 -0.45 7.09 -0.07
N ILE A 295 -0.66 8.40 -0.03
CA ILE A 295 -1.97 9.00 0.23
C ILE A 295 -2.52 9.61 -1.05
N GLY A 296 -3.80 9.39 -1.35
CA GLY A 296 -4.47 9.87 -2.57
C GLY A 296 -4.87 11.35 -2.55
N GLY A 297 -4.57 12.07 -1.48
CA GLY A 297 -4.90 13.48 -1.26
C GLY A 297 -3.80 14.16 -0.46
N ASP A 298 -4.15 15.12 0.38
CA ASP A 298 -3.18 15.73 1.29
C ASP A 298 -2.75 14.74 2.40
N GLY A 299 -1.46 14.70 2.71
CA GLY A 299 -0.91 13.86 3.79
C GLY A 299 -1.35 14.37 5.16
N LEU A 300 -0.91 15.57 5.51
CA LEU A 300 -1.37 16.31 6.69
C LEU A 300 -1.93 17.65 6.25
N LYS A 301 -3.23 17.84 6.45
CA LYS A 301 -3.90 19.13 6.23
C LYS A 301 -4.32 19.73 7.56
N ALA A 302 -3.84 20.91 7.86
CA ALA A 302 -4.15 21.63 9.09
C ALA A 302 -4.74 23.00 8.77
N VAL A 303 -5.98 23.22 9.19
CA VAL A 303 -6.67 24.49 9.02
C VAL A 303 -6.74 25.18 10.38
N ASN A 304 -6.25 26.41 10.49
CA ASN A 304 -6.30 27.30 11.66
C ASN A 304 -6.27 26.56 13.00
N CYS A 305 -5.19 25.85 13.29
CA CYS A 305 -5.08 25.08 14.53
C CYS A 305 -3.63 25.04 15.00
N ARG A 306 -3.41 24.57 16.22
CA ARG A 306 -2.06 24.41 16.78
C ARG A 306 -1.59 22.96 16.70
N ILE A 307 -0.55 22.71 15.91
CA ILE A 307 0.03 21.37 15.74
C ILE A 307 1.53 21.35 16.05
N ALA A 308 2.03 20.20 16.50
CA ALA A 308 3.45 19.91 16.63
C ALA A 308 3.75 18.56 15.98
N VAL A 309 4.74 18.53 15.09
CA VAL A 309 5.12 17.33 14.35
C VAL A 309 6.62 17.09 14.52
N GLY A 310 6.99 15.86 14.87
CA GLY A 310 8.35 15.52 15.25
C GLY A 310 8.80 14.19 14.70
N ASN A 311 10.02 14.11 14.18
CA ASN A 311 10.66 12.85 13.81
C ASN A 311 9.78 11.96 12.91
N THR A 312 9.04 12.59 11.99
CA THR A 312 7.93 11.96 11.25
C THR A 312 8.16 12.06 9.74
N GLN A 313 7.80 10.99 9.03
CA GLN A 313 7.80 10.93 7.57
C GLN A 313 6.40 11.25 7.03
N ILE A 314 6.32 12.14 6.06
CA ILE A 314 5.10 12.40 5.28
C ILE A 314 5.49 12.37 3.81
N SER A 315 5.06 11.36 3.07
CA SER A 315 5.60 11.11 1.72
C SER A 315 4.60 10.49 0.76
N ASN A 316 4.89 10.63 -0.54
CA ASN A 316 4.11 10.06 -1.64
C ASN A 316 2.62 10.37 -1.52
N THR A 317 2.27 11.65 -1.60
CA THR A 317 0.88 12.11 -1.53
C THR A 317 0.45 12.67 -2.89
N LEU A 318 -0.73 12.32 -3.41
CA LEU A 318 -1.22 12.95 -4.65
C LEU A 318 -1.45 14.45 -4.44
N GLY A 319 -2.05 14.82 -3.30
CA GLY A 319 -2.12 16.19 -2.82
C GLY A 319 -0.79 16.65 -2.23
N ASN A 320 -0.82 17.64 -1.34
CA ASN A 320 0.40 18.09 -0.67
C ASN A 320 0.80 17.12 0.43
N CYS A 321 2.10 16.90 0.65
CA CYS A 321 2.53 16.12 1.81
C CYS A 321 2.06 16.85 3.08
N VAL A 322 2.33 18.15 3.17
CA VAL A 322 1.80 19.02 4.22
C VAL A 322 1.11 20.24 3.62
N TYR A 323 -0.13 20.49 4.02
CA TYR A 323 -0.88 21.70 3.70
C TYR A 323 -1.29 22.43 4.98
N LEU A 324 -0.65 23.57 5.23
CA LEU A 324 -0.96 24.44 6.38
C LEU A 324 -1.76 25.66 5.91
N ILE A 325 -2.89 25.90 6.57
CA ILE A 325 -3.74 27.05 6.30
C ILE A 325 -3.91 27.85 7.60
N GLY A 326 -3.12 28.91 7.76
CA GLY A 326 -3.06 29.68 9.00
C GLY A 326 -2.59 28.86 10.21
N GLY A 327 -2.93 29.33 11.42
CA GLY A 327 -2.68 28.61 12.66
C GLY A 327 -1.24 28.70 13.17
N SER A 328 -0.84 27.73 14.00
CA SER A 328 0.49 27.66 14.62
C SER A 328 1.06 26.24 14.51
N SER A 329 2.06 26.07 13.66
CA SER A 329 2.68 24.76 13.39
C SER A 329 4.17 24.76 13.69
N GLU A 330 4.66 23.63 14.19
CA GLU A 330 6.09 23.39 14.36
C GLU A 330 6.45 21.98 13.92
N PHE A 331 7.52 21.88 13.12
CA PHE A 331 8.06 20.64 12.58
C PHE A 331 9.52 20.52 13.02
N VAL A 332 9.90 19.35 13.54
CA VAL A 332 11.28 19.08 13.95
C VAL A 332 11.71 17.71 13.45
N HIS A 333 12.83 17.62 12.73
CA HIS A 333 13.31 16.37 12.17
C HIS A 333 12.25 15.64 11.32
N CYS A 334 11.50 16.37 10.51
CA CYS A 334 10.50 15.76 9.61
C CYS A 334 11.08 15.56 8.21
N THR A 335 10.69 14.46 7.57
CA THR A 335 10.95 14.22 6.14
C THR A 335 9.65 14.39 5.36
N LEU A 336 9.57 15.45 4.55
CA LEU A 336 8.47 15.72 3.62
C LEU A 336 8.97 15.38 2.23
N ALA A 337 8.50 14.26 1.66
CA ALA A 337 9.07 13.70 0.44
C ALA A 337 8.00 13.47 -0.63
N GLN A 338 7.87 14.45 -1.54
CA GLN A 338 6.85 14.45 -2.59
C GLN A 338 7.33 13.69 -3.84
N PHE A 339 7.24 12.36 -3.77
CA PHE A 339 7.58 11.45 -4.87
C PHE A 339 6.40 10.58 -5.30
N TYR A 340 5.19 11.11 -5.24
CA TYR A 340 3.99 10.35 -5.62
C TYR A 340 4.11 9.77 -7.05
N PRO A 341 4.11 8.43 -7.20
CA PRO A 341 4.51 7.78 -8.46
C PRO A 341 3.35 7.52 -9.43
N TRP A 342 2.10 7.73 -9.00
CA TRP A 342 0.91 7.29 -9.76
C TRP A 342 0.42 8.30 -10.79
N GLU A 343 0.72 9.58 -10.58
CA GLU A 343 0.31 10.67 -11.47
C GLU A 343 1.46 11.66 -11.65
N ALA A 344 1.55 12.26 -12.85
CA ALA A 344 2.57 13.27 -13.15
C ALA A 344 2.27 14.61 -12.46
N VAL A 345 0.98 14.97 -12.36
CA VAL A 345 0.50 16.15 -11.64
C VAL A 345 0.24 15.76 -10.20
N ARG A 346 0.86 16.48 -9.28
CA ARG A 346 0.80 16.22 -7.83
C ARG A 346 0.95 17.53 -7.07
N GLY A 347 0.56 17.52 -5.80
CA GLY A 347 0.78 18.64 -4.89
C GLY A 347 2.25 18.83 -4.52
N GLN A 348 2.50 19.67 -3.53
CA GLN A 348 3.83 20.06 -3.07
C GLN A 348 4.28 19.22 -1.87
N ALA A 349 5.57 19.24 -1.54
CA ALA A 349 6.03 18.68 -0.27
C ALA A 349 5.51 19.54 0.90
N LEU A 350 5.52 20.87 0.72
CA LEU A 350 4.95 21.81 1.66
C LEU A 350 4.17 22.89 0.92
N TYR A 351 2.93 23.12 1.36
CA TYR A 351 2.10 24.22 0.90
C TYR A 351 1.63 25.08 2.08
N LEU A 352 1.90 26.38 2.02
CA LEU A 352 1.48 27.36 3.04
C LEU A 352 0.39 28.28 2.47
N SER A 353 -0.71 28.45 3.19
CA SER A 353 -1.78 29.38 2.80
C SER A 353 -2.23 30.23 3.97
N ASP A 354 -2.56 31.49 3.71
CA ASP A 354 -3.28 32.36 4.64
C ASP A 354 -4.75 32.54 4.25
N ASN A 355 -5.22 31.81 3.24
CA ASN A 355 -6.59 31.86 2.78
C ASN A 355 -7.25 30.48 2.86
N TYR A 356 -8.43 30.46 3.48
CA TYR A 356 -9.35 29.33 3.45
C TYR A 356 -10.63 29.76 2.73
N PHE A 357 -10.77 29.32 1.47
CA PHE A 357 -11.80 29.79 0.53
C PHE A 357 -11.69 31.30 0.22
N SER A 358 -12.59 32.11 0.79
CA SER A 358 -12.63 33.57 0.63
C SER A 358 -12.29 34.30 1.94
N ALA A 359 -11.93 33.56 2.99
CA ALA A 359 -11.59 34.11 4.30
C ALA A 359 -10.08 34.09 4.52
N SER A 360 -9.51 35.25 4.83
CA SER A 360 -8.15 35.33 5.38
C SER A 360 -8.13 34.71 6.77
N VAL A 361 -7.18 33.80 6.98
CA VAL A 361 -6.98 33.07 8.22
C VAL A 361 -5.64 33.48 8.81
N PRO A 362 -5.59 33.95 10.07
CA PRO A 362 -4.34 34.38 10.69
C PRO A 362 -3.31 33.25 10.71
N PHE A 363 -2.18 33.49 10.07
CA PHE A 363 -1.03 32.59 10.10
C PHE A 363 -0.06 33.08 11.18
N GLN A 364 -0.08 32.42 12.33
CA GLN A 364 0.67 32.86 13.52
C GLN A 364 2.10 32.34 13.53
N LYS A 365 2.31 31.09 13.11
CA LYS A 365 3.62 30.43 13.17
C LYS A 365 3.67 29.23 12.21
N ALA A 366 4.77 29.09 11.46
CA ALA A 366 5.16 27.81 10.84
C ALA A 366 6.68 27.65 10.85
N HIS A 367 7.19 26.90 11.82
CA HIS A 367 8.64 26.71 11.98
C HIS A 367 9.05 25.28 11.65
N PHE A 368 10.15 25.15 10.91
CA PHE A 368 10.70 23.90 10.44
C PHE A 368 12.18 23.83 10.85
N TYR A 369 12.49 22.89 11.75
CA TYR A 369 13.82 22.71 12.32
C TYR A 369 14.37 21.35 11.92
N ASN A 370 15.58 21.31 11.36
CA ASN A 370 16.25 20.07 10.96
C ASN A 370 15.41 19.22 10.00
N CYS A 371 14.60 19.84 9.14
CA CYS A 371 13.70 19.13 8.23
C CYS A 371 14.39 18.77 6.90
N LEU A 372 13.91 17.73 6.25
CA LEU A 372 14.23 17.35 4.89
C LEU A 372 12.96 17.53 4.05
N ILE A 373 12.94 18.50 3.14
CA ILE A 373 11.77 18.82 2.32
C ILE A 373 12.18 18.72 0.85
N THR A 374 11.75 17.65 0.18
CA THR A 374 12.20 17.33 -1.19
C THR A 374 11.10 16.63 -2.01
N GLY A 375 11.34 16.42 -3.30
CA GLY A 375 10.41 15.78 -4.22
C GLY A 375 10.87 15.86 -5.68
N TYR A 376 10.02 15.41 -6.61
CA TYR A 376 10.36 15.36 -8.03
C TYR A 376 10.51 16.74 -8.69
N ALA A 377 9.73 17.74 -8.26
CA ALA A 377 9.74 19.06 -8.88
C ALA A 377 11.00 19.85 -8.50
N GLU A 378 11.31 20.89 -9.27
CA GLU A 378 12.43 21.80 -8.95
C GLU A 378 12.15 22.69 -7.74
N ASP A 379 10.87 22.95 -7.48
CA ASP A 379 10.38 23.62 -6.29
C ASP A 379 9.22 22.81 -5.71
N VAL A 380 9.33 22.43 -4.44
CA VAL A 380 8.28 21.70 -3.71
C VAL A 380 7.82 22.44 -2.45
N ILE A 381 8.20 23.70 -2.29
CA ILE A 381 7.81 24.57 -1.19
C ILE A 381 7.10 25.79 -1.77
N LEU A 382 5.78 25.70 -1.88
CA LEU A 382 4.97 26.79 -2.41
C LEU A 382 4.04 27.36 -1.36
N GLY A 383 3.45 28.51 -1.67
CA GLY A 383 2.38 29.04 -0.87
C GLY A 383 1.57 30.12 -1.56
N SER A 384 0.42 30.40 -0.98
CA SER A 384 -0.41 31.56 -1.28
C SER A 384 -0.50 32.38 0.00
N LEU A 385 0.45 33.31 0.14
CA LEU A 385 0.58 34.20 1.29
C LEU A 385 0.54 35.65 0.80
N ASN A 386 -0.36 36.48 1.35
CA ASN A 386 -0.42 37.91 1.01
C ASN A 386 0.59 38.74 1.81
N GLU A 387 1.88 38.58 1.50
CA GLU A 387 2.98 39.23 2.24
C GLU A 387 2.95 40.77 2.17
N LYS A 388 2.15 41.36 1.28
CA LYS A 388 1.96 42.82 1.19
C LYS A 388 1.08 43.38 2.29
N GLU A 389 0.13 42.58 2.78
CA GLU A 389 -0.87 43.00 3.76
C GLU A 389 -0.55 42.51 5.18
N GLN A 390 0.16 41.38 5.29
CA GLN A 390 0.46 40.76 6.58
C GLN A 390 1.90 40.22 6.64
N LYS A 391 2.54 40.36 7.80
CA LYS A 391 3.80 39.67 8.10
C LYS A 391 3.49 38.27 8.64
N TYR A 392 4.13 37.27 8.05
CA TYR A 392 4.01 35.88 8.49
C TYR A 392 5.30 35.43 9.19
N ASP A 393 5.13 34.71 10.30
CA ASP A 393 6.23 34.08 11.04
C ASP A 393 6.42 32.64 10.55
N TYR A 394 7.08 32.49 9.40
CA TYR A 394 7.60 31.21 8.96
C TYR A 394 9.12 31.21 8.99
N LEU A 395 9.68 30.07 9.38
CA LEU A 395 11.11 29.89 9.60
C LEU A 395 11.52 28.48 9.19
N PHE A 396 12.61 28.38 8.45
CA PHE A 396 13.34 27.16 8.17
C PHE A 396 14.73 27.31 8.78
N LYS A 397 15.14 26.35 9.60
CA LYS A 397 16.46 26.35 10.21
C LYS A 397 17.10 24.98 10.08
N ASN A 398 18.35 24.97 9.62
CA ASN A 398 19.17 23.77 9.48
C ASN A 398 18.49 22.63 8.71
N SER A 399 17.74 22.99 7.68
CA SER A 399 16.93 22.08 6.88
C SER A 399 17.50 21.94 5.46
N LEU A 400 17.32 20.77 4.86
CA LEU A 400 17.56 20.57 3.43
C LEU A 400 16.25 20.83 2.68
N LEU A 401 16.28 21.73 1.71
CA LEU A 401 15.10 22.24 1.02
C LEU A 401 15.26 22.11 -0.50
N ASN A 402 14.26 21.54 -1.17
CA ASN A 402 14.17 21.54 -2.63
C ASN A 402 13.27 22.69 -3.09
N THR A 403 13.91 23.84 -3.28
CA THR A 403 13.33 25.10 -3.76
C THR A 403 14.48 25.89 -4.37
N PRO A 404 14.23 26.83 -5.31
CA PRO A 404 15.23 27.83 -5.68
C PRO A 404 15.82 28.49 -4.45
N ALA A 405 17.12 28.76 -4.46
CA ALA A 405 17.78 29.34 -3.30
C ALA A 405 17.20 30.71 -2.95
N VAL A 406 16.90 30.88 -1.66
CA VAL A 406 16.31 32.11 -1.12
C VAL A 406 17.39 32.87 -0.36
N LYS A 407 17.61 34.14 -0.71
CA LYS A 407 18.53 35.04 -0.01
C LYS A 407 17.83 35.75 1.15
N ASP A 408 17.48 34.99 2.17
CA ASP A 408 16.89 35.48 3.43
C ASP A 408 17.40 34.65 4.61
N ASP A 409 18.58 35.02 5.14
CA ASP A 409 19.21 34.31 6.26
C ASP A 409 18.40 34.39 7.56
N ALA A 410 17.45 35.33 7.67
CA ALA A 410 16.59 35.43 8.84
C ALA A 410 15.53 34.33 8.85
N ARG A 411 14.96 34.00 7.69
CA ARG A 411 13.94 32.93 7.54
C ARG A 411 14.51 31.57 7.14
N TYR A 412 15.74 31.49 6.64
CA TYR A 412 16.34 30.25 6.13
C TYR A 412 17.69 29.93 6.77
N ALA A 413 17.85 30.25 8.06
CA ALA A 413 19.11 30.17 8.78
C ALA A 413 19.75 28.78 8.73
N GLY A 414 20.93 28.68 8.12
CA GLY A 414 21.69 27.42 8.04
C GLY A 414 21.01 26.34 7.19
N CYS A 415 20.04 26.71 6.35
CA CYS A 415 19.44 25.83 5.37
C CYS A 415 20.37 25.60 4.18
N VAL A 416 20.11 24.49 3.51
CA VAL A 416 20.80 24.08 2.30
C VAL A 416 19.75 23.83 1.22
N PHE A 417 20.01 24.31 -0.01
CA PHE A 417 19.06 24.28 -1.11
C PHE A 417 19.52 23.30 -2.20
N GLU A 418 18.67 22.34 -2.58
CA GLU A 418 19.00 21.33 -3.60
C GLU A 418 19.14 21.95 -5.01
N GLY A 419 18.40 23.02 -5.31
CA GLY A 419 18.40 23.66 -6.63
C GLY A 419 19.74 24.29 -7.06
N ASP A 420 20.62 24.55 -6.10
CA ASP A 420 21.92 25.19 -6.33
C ASP A 420 23.11 24.20 -6.23
N MET A 421 22.83 22.90 -6.06
CA MET A 421 23.87 21.91 -5.86
C MET A 421 24.51 21.41 -7.15
N GLU A 422 25.84 21.32 -7.13
CA GLU A 422 26.61 20.62 -8.15
C GLU A 422 26.26 19.11 -8.18
N GLU A 423 26.43 18.47 -9.35
CA GLU A 423 26.12 17.05 -9.60
C GLU A 423 26.82 16.04 -8.66
N LYS A 424 27.81 16.48 -7.86
CA LYS A 424 28.55 15.63 -6.92
C LYS A 424 27.74 15.23 -5.67
N TYR A 425 26.63 15.90 -5.37
CA TYR A 425 25.78 15.57 -4.23
C TYR A 425 24.60 14.69 -4.64
N CYS A 426 24.23 13.73 -3.78
CA CYS A 426 23.00 12.98 -3.95
C CYS A 426 21.82 13.77 -3.36
N ILE A 427 21.00 14.32 -4.24
CA ILE A 427 19.79 15.09 -3.93
C ILE A 427 18.55 14.35 -4.42
N ARG A 428 17.37 14.78 -3.93
CA ARG A 428 16.07 14.22 -4.34
C ARG A 428 16.05 12.69 -4.23
N GLU A 429 15.57 11.97 -5.25
CA GLU A 429 15.48 10.51 -5.24
C GLU A 429 16.82 9.80 -5.01
N LYS A 430 17.94 10.40 -5.46
CA LYS A 430 19.28 9.83 -5.31
C LYS A 430 19.81 9.94 -3.88
N GLY A 431 19.23 10.83 -3.07
CA GLY A 431 19.62 11.05 -1.68
C GLY A 431 19.13 9.95 -0.72
N PHE A 432 18.38 8.96 -1.20
CA PHE A 432 17.70 7.95 -0.37
C PHE A 432 18.21 6.53 -0.61
N VAL A 433 18.10 5.71 0.43
CA VAL A 433 18.62 4.34 0.52
C VAL A 433 17.92 3.37 -0.45
N LEU A 434 16.62 3.52 -0.70
CA LEU A 434 15.87 2.71 -1.66
C LEU A 434 14.81 3.55 -2.35
N PHE A 435 14.79 3.46 -3.68
CA PHE A 435 13.82 4.15 -4.51
C PHE A 435 13.41 3.26 -5.69
N ASP A 436 12.51 2.31 -5.44
CA ASP A 436 12.03 1.33 -6.42
C ASP A 436 10.62 1.70 -6.87
N THR A 437 10.54 2.51 -7.93
CA THR A 437 9.27 2.94 -8.55
C THR A 437 8.57 1.81 -9.33
N LYS A 438 9.27 0.71 -9.62
CA LYS A 438 8.66 -0.44 -10.30
C LYS A 438 7.80 -1.26 -9.36
N ASN A 439 8.29 -1.49 -8.14
CA ASN A 439 7.57 -2.23 -7.09
C ASN A 439 6.96 -1.33 -6.02
N TYR A 440 7.05 0.00 -6.19
CA TYR A 440 6.50 1.01 -5.30
C TYR A 440 7.04 0.87 -3.86
N ARG A 441 8.35 0.62 -3.74
CA ARG A 441 9.04 0.46 -2.45
C ARG A 441 10.04 1.60 -2.25
N TYR A 442 9.98 2.22 -1.09
CA TYR A 442 10.77 3.41 -0.76
C TYR A 442 11.37 3.27 0.63
N ASP A 443 12.66 3.59 0.78
CA ASP A 443 13.30 3.81 2.08
C ASP A 443 13.88 5.22 2.08
N PHE A 444 13.18 6.14 2.75
CA PHE A 444 13.55 7.55 2.84
C PHE A 444 14.65 7.83 3.88
N ALA A 445 15.34 6.80 4.39
CA ALA A 445 16.60 7.01 5.08
C ALA A 445 17.65 7.62 4.12
N PRO A 446 18.47 8.57 4.58
CA PRO A 446 19.49 9.18 3.73
C PRO A 446 20.55 8.15 3.34
N ASP A 447 20.97 8.14 2.07
CA ASP A 447 22.13 7.37 1.61
C ASP A 447 23.45 8.09 2.00
N SER A 448 24.57 7.37 1.87
CA SER A 448 25.94 7.79 2.17
C SER A 448 26.40 9.09 1.48
N CYS A 449 25.81 9.42 0.33
CA CYS A 449 26.11 10.64 -0.43
C CYS A 449 25.04 11.74 -0.28
N SER A 450 24.03 11.52 0.57
CA SER A 450 22.90 12.43 0.74
C SER A 450 23.33 13.80 1.23
N ALA A 451 22.78 14.86 0.63
CA ALA A 451 22.99 16.22 1.11
C ALA A 451 22.34 16.53 2.46
N ALA A 452 21.51 15.61 2.98
CA ALA A 452 20.90 15.73 4.30
C ALA A 452 21.87 15.45 5.46
N LEU A 453 23.01 14.80 5.17
CA LEU A 453 23.98 14.39 6.19
C LEU A 453 24.65 15.60 6.83
N GLN A 454 24.89 15.51 8.15
CA GLN A 454 25.65 16.50 8.92
C GLN A 454 25.09 17.94 8.83
N LEU A 455 23.78 18.08 8.67
CA LEU A 455 23.12 19.37 8.47
C LEU A 455 22.37 19.88 9.72
N ALA A 456 21.88 18.99 10.56
CA ALA A 456 20.95 19.34 11.64
C ALA A 456 21.64 20.07 12.81
N ASP A 457 20.95 21.03 13.41
CA ASP A 457 21.37 21.70 14.65
C ASP A 457 21.07 20.81 15.86
N THR A 458 22.11 20.55 16.65
CA THR A 458 22.08 19.65 17.81
C THR A 458 21.16 20.16 18.93
N VAL A 459 20.88 21.47 19.00
CA VAL A 459 19.94 22.05 19.97
C VAL A 459 18.54 21.47 19.75
N TYR A 460 18.08 21.39 18.50
CA TYR A 460 16.77 20.79 18.19
C TYR A 460 16.83 19.27 18.19
N SER A 461 17.96 18.66 17.84
CA SER A 461 18.13 17.20 17.92
C SER A 461 18.03 16.66 19.34
N ARG A 462 18.31 17.47 20.38
CA ARG A 462 18.06 17.06 21.79
C ARG A 462 16.59 16.80 22.11
N ARG A 463 15.65 17.34 21.31
CA ARG A 463 14.22 17.06 21.44
C ARG A 463 13.84 15.67 20.91
N TYR A 464 14.63 15.15 19.96
CA TYR A 464 14.47 13.82 19.35
C TYR A 464 15.84 13.15 19.25
N PRO A 465 16.41 12.67 20.37
CA PRO A 465 17.79 12.18 20.42
C PRO A 465 18.03 10.91 19.59
N PHE A 466 16.95 10.20 19.25
CA PHE A 466 16.95 9.07 18.35
C PHE A 466 16.13 9.41 17.11
N ASP A 467 16.55 8.93 15.96
CA ASP A 467 15.78 8.97 14.73
C ASP A 467 14.54 8.07 14.81
N ARG A 468 13.71 8.06 13.77
CA ARG A 468 12.48 7.27 13.75
C ARG A 468 12.74 5.76 13.84
N LYS A 469 13.90 5.27 13.38
CA LYS A 469 14.30 3.85 13.44
C LYS A 469 15.07 3.51 14.73
N GLY A 470 15.19 4.44 15.68
CA GLY A 470 15.89 4.23 16.96
C GLY A 470 17.40 4.45 16.90
N VAL A 471 17.94 4.99 15.81
CA VAL A 471 19.37 5.28 15.65
C VAL A 471 19.70 6.57 16.40
N SER A 472 20.77 6.55 17.21
CA SER A 472 21.22 7.73 17.95
C SER A 472 21.70 8.83 17.00
N ARG A 473 21.21 10.05 17.23
CA ARG A 473 21.66 11.25 16.50
C ARG A 473 23.00 11.80 16.98
N PHE A 474 23.56 11.24 18.05
CA PHE A 474 24.75 11.76 18.74
C PHE A 474 25.97 10.83 18.66
N GLU A 475 25.93 9.77 17.85
CA GLU A 475 27.08 8.89 17.63
C GLU A 475 28.06 9.44 16.57
N GLY A 476 27.62 10.38 15.71
CA GLY A 476 28.44 11.02 14.68
C GLY A 476 28.84 12.47 15.02
N VAL A 477 29.50 13.15 14.07
CA VAL A 477 29.94 14.56 14.23
C VAL A 477 28.75 15.51 14.31
N ARG A 478 27.76 15.33 13.42
CA ARG A 478 26.54 16.14 13.36
C ARG A 478 25.37 15.32 12.79
N PRO A 479 24.14 15.46 13.34
CA PRO A 479 23.00 14.69 12.88
C PRO A 479 22.57 15.04 11.45
N ALA A 480 21.87 14.12 10.79
CA ALA A 480 21.23 14.38 9.50
C ALA A 480 19.93 15.19 9.66
N ALA A 481 19.61 16.00 8.65
CA ALA A 481 18.28 16.59 8.52
C ALA A 481 17.25 15.51 8.13
N GLY A 482 16.00 15.68 8.55
CA GLY A 482 14.93 14.71 8.37
C GLY A 482 14.78 13.72 9.53
N CYS A 483 13.85 12.77 9.38
CA CYS A 483 13.44 11.85 10.45
C CYS A 483 14.31 10.59 10.57
N TYR A 484 15.33 10.43 9.73
CA TYR A 484 16.23 9.27 9.72
C TYR A 484 17.69 9.71 9.78
N GLU A 485 18.53 8.90 10.41
CA GLU A 485 19.98 8.94 10.30
C GLU A 485 20.48 7.94 9.26
N TYR A 486 21.68 8.18 8.74
CA TYR A 486 22.36 7.24 7.86
C TYR A 486 22.95 6.08 8.68
N VAL A 487 22.70 4.86 8.22
CA VAL A 487 23.32 3.64 8.76
C VAL A 487 24.10 2.95 7.63
N PRO A 488 25.42 2.74 7.77
CA PRO A 488 26.21 2.00 6.79
C PRO A 488 25.65 0.58 6.60
N ARG A 489 25.35 0.21 5.35
CA ARG A 489 24.96 -1.17 5.04
C ARG A 489 26.16 -2.10 5.27
N LYS A 490 25.97 -3.19 6.02
CA LYS A 490 26.94 -4.29 6.05
C LYS A 490 26.98 -4.89 4.65
N LYS A 491 28.17 -4.88 4.03
CA LYS A 491 28.41 -5.53 2.73
C LYS A 491 28.26 -7.03 2.83
#